data_AF-A0A940L8H7-F1
#
_entry.id   AF-A0A940L8H7-F1
#
_cell.length_a   1.000
_cell.length_b   1.000
_cell.length_c   1.000
_cell.angle_alpha   90.00
_cell.angle_beta   90.00
_cell.angle_gamma   90.00
#
_symmetry.space_group_name_H-M   'P 1'
#
loop_
_entity.id
_entity.type
_entity.pdbx_description
1 polymer ?
#
loop_
_entity_poly.entity_id
_entity_poly.type
_entity_poly.pdbx_seq_one_letter_code
_entity_poly.pdbx_strand_id
1 'polypeptide(L)'
;GHNETAFTTAHLSDALDDGFQHLLTLHGKERLKKFYQSHHDALKILERIIQEEEIDCDYQKVPGYLFLGKDEDQHFLAKELLAAEEAGVEDLKLSSDFPESFFELGPALRFENQAQIHPLKFIDGIIHAIRRRGGLIFENTQAQEFHETPEATYVITENGHRVDCKAIVLATNGPSTSNTLYFKQAAYRTYAMAMKIEKNSIIPALFWDTQDSYHYVRTQPGPTKEYDILIVGGEDHRVGEGHPEKAFENLQIWIAERLGMPNLEVLAAWSGQIMEPVDGIAFIGRSSGKKNIFFVTGDSGHGFTHSATASKLLTTLIQGHHHELEELFSPRRIAMKALHDYFSENANTAMQYADWILPTHSLETLENNEGCVIQEGIHKVAVYRDDLGQLHKLSAICPHMKGLVKWNSLEKTWDCPCHGSRFSNLGQCLHAPATEDLKPIDRLERPPDPNYSSSSKSSN
;
A
#
# COMPACT_ATOMS: atom_id res chain seq x y z
N GLY A 1 -4.52 -9.20 7.74
CA GLY A 1 -3.82 -7.99 7.30
C GLY A 1 -2.42 -8.06 7.88
N HIS A 2 -1.40 -7.69 7.10
CA HIS A 2 0.01 -7.87 7.49
C HIS A 2 0.67 -6.56 7.93
N ASN A 3 -0.04 -5.78 8.76
CA ASN A 3 0.49 -4.62 9.48
C ASN A 3 1.06 -3.45 8.64
N GLU A 4 0.52 -3.17 7.45
CA GLU A 4 0.95 -2.01 6.65
C GLU A 4 0.78 -0.67 7.37
N THR A 5 -0.17 -0.57 8.31
CA THR A 5 -0.32 0.60 9.20
C THR A 5 0.91 0.86 10.09
N ALA A 6 1.76 -0.14 10.34
CA ALA A 6 3.01 0.07 11.07
C ALA A 6 4.14 0.66 10.21
N PHE A 7 3.99 0.58 8.87
CA PHE A 7 4.99 1.03 7.90
C PHE A 7 4.61 2.34 7.20
N THR A 8 3.45 2.92 7.51
CA THR A 8 3.09 4.26 7.04
C THR A 8 3.84 5.35 7.80
N THR A 9 4.09 6.46 7.11
CA THR A 9 4.64 7.68 7.70
C THR A 9 3.56 8.58 8.31
N ALA A 10 2.27 8.29 8.08
CA ALA A 10 1.11 9.06 8.54
C ALA A 10 1.13 10.53 8.10
N HIS A 11 1.36 10.73 6.81
CA HIS A 11 1.15 12.01 6.12
C HIS A 11 -0.36 12.25 6.01
N LEU A 12 -0.95 13.08 6.88
CA LEU A 12 -2.40 13.34 6.86
C LEU A 12 -2.69 14.61 6.06
N SER A 13 -2.99 14.41 4.78
CA SER A 13 -3.32 15.47 3.85
C SER A 13 -4.76 15.36 3.34
N ASP A 14 -5.36 16.49 3.00
CA ASP A 14 -6.57 16.58 2.17
C ASP A 14 -6.28 16.95 0.71
N ALA A 15 -5.01 17.20 0.36
CA ALA A 15 -4.55 17.11 -1.02
C ALA A 15 -4.69 15.66 -1.51
N LEU A 16 -5.01 15.49 -2.79
CA LEU A 16 -5.26 14.17 -3.38
C LEU A 16 -3.96 13.63 -4.02
N ASP A 17 -3.60 12.37 -3.76
CA ASP A 17 -2.31 11.76 -4.17
C ASP A 17 -2.00 11.93 -5.65
N ASP A 18 -2.91 11.48 -6.51
CA ASP A 18 -2.73 11.53 -7.97
C ASP A 18 -2.85 12.96 -8.55
N GLY A 19 -3.12 13.95 -7.71
CA GLY A 19 -3.30 15.34 -8.11
C GLY A 19 -4.72 15.69 -8.55
N PHE A 20 -5.13 16.91 -8.23
CA PHE A 20 -6.42 17.49 -8.58
C PHE A 20 -6.63 17.54 -10.09
N GLN A 21 -5.62 17.92 -10.87
CA GLN A 21 -5.75 18.04 -12.32
C GLN A 21 -5.97 16.68 -13.00
N HIS A 22 -5.28 15.63 -12.53
CA HIS A 22 -5.44 14.28 -13.04
C HIS A 22 -6.85 13.76 -12.72
N LEU A 23 -7.27 13.86 -11.45
CA LEU A 23 -8.59 13.42 -11.00
C LEU A 23 -9.73 14.22 -11.64
N LEU A 24 -9.54 15.53 -11.91
CA LEU A 24 -10.48 16.34 -12.68
C LEU A 24 -10.69 15.77 -14.09
N THR A 25 -9.61 15.36 -14.74
CA THR A 25 -9.63 14.82 -16.10
C THR A 25 -10.36 13.48 -16.16
N LEU A 26 -10.07 12.59 -15.19
CA LEU A 26 -10.65 11.26 -15.10
C LEU A 26 -12.12 11.26 -14.67
N HIS A 27 -12.45 12.01 -13.62
CA HIS A 27 -13.74 11.89 -12.93
C HIS A 27 -14.68 13.08 -13.15
N GLY A 28 -14.15 14.21 -13.60
CA GLY A 28 -14.89 15.46 -13.77
C GLY A 28 -15.15 16.21 -12.46
N LYS A 29 -15.54 17.48 -12.61
CA LYS A 29 -15.69 18.47 -11.53
C LYS A 29 -16.51 17.96 -10.33
N GLU A 30 -17.72 17.47 -10.58
CA GLU A 30 -18.66 17.11 -9.52
C GLU A 30 -18.15 15.98 -8.62
N ARG A 31 -17.40 15.03 -9.19
CA ARG A 31 -16.78 13.94 -8.42
C ARG A 31 -15.54 14.42 -7.70
N LEU A 32 -14.69 15.21 -8.37
CA LEU A 32 -13.49 15.80 -7.76
C LEU A 32 -13.83 16.55 -6.48
N LYS A 33 -14.86 17.42 -6.52
CA LYS A 33 -15.34 18.16 -5.34
C LYS A 33 -15.70 17.24 -4.18
N LYS A 34 -16.35 16.10 -4.46
CA LYS A 34 -16.73 15.12 -3.42
C LYS A 34 -15.55 14.33 -2.90
N PHE A 35 -14.55 14.02 -3.73
CA PHE A 35 -13.31 13.39 -3.28
C PHE A 35 -12.57 14.30 -2.32
N TYR A 36 -12.31 15.54 -2.72
CA TYR A 36 -11.70 16.54 -1.85
C TYR A 36 -12.48 16.73 -0.54
N GLN A 37 -13.80 16.94 -0.61
CA GLN A 37 -14.61 17.10 0.60
C GLN A 37 -14.53 15.88 1.52
N SER A 38 -14.47 14.67 0.97
CA SER A 38 -14.35 13.45 1.78
C SER A 38 -13.00 13.37 2.51
N HIS A 39 -11.91 13.79 1.86
CA HIS A 39 -10.58 13.86 2.47
C HIS A 39 -10.50 14.96 3.54
N HIS A 40 -11.03 16.13 3.24
CA HIS A 40 -11.12 17.24 4.20
C HIS A 40 -11.97 16.88 5.43
N ASP A 41 -13.10 16.21 5.24
CA ASP A 41 -13.94 15.69 6.34
C ASP A 41 -13.23 14.59 7.14
N ALA A 42 -12.43 13.76 6.49
CA ALA A 42 -11.66 12.71 7.14
C ALA A 42 -10.63 13.27 8.14
N LEU A 43 -9.93 14.36 7.81
CA LEU A 43 -9.04 15.04 8.77
C LEU A 43 -9.80 15.52 10.00
N LYS A 44 -11.00 16.08 9.83
CA LYS A 44 -11.87 16.50 10.95
C LYS A 44 -12.34 15.32 11.79
N ILE A 45 -12.64 14.18 11.17
CA ILE A 45 -13.03 12.95 11.87
C ILE A 45 -11.87 12.45 12.74
N LEU A 46 -10.66 12.40 12.18
CA LEU A 46 -9.46 11.98 12.91
C LEU A 46 -9.16 12.93 14.08
N GLU A 47 -9.16 14.25 13.85
CA GLU A 47 -8.97 15.26 14.90
C GLU A 47 -10.00 15.09 16.02
N ARG A 48 -11.28 14.94 15.69
CA ARG A 48 -12.34 14.73 16.68
C ARG A 48 -12.12 13.46 17.49
N ILE A 49 -11.76 12.35 16.85
CA ILE A 49 -11.49 11.08 17.56
C ILE A 49 -10.32 11.27 18.52
N ILE A 50 -9.24 11.89 18.08
CA ILE A 50 -8.06 12.18 18.92
C ILE A 50 -8.46 12.98 20.16
N GLN A 51 -9.30 14.01 19.99
CA GLN A 51 -9.78 14.86 21.08
C GLN A 51 -10.75 14.15 22.04
N GLU A 52 -11.77 13.47 21.50
CA GLU A 52 -12.81 12.80 22.30
C GLU A 52 -12.28 11.58 23.06
N GLU A 53 -11.29 10.89 22.49
CA GLU A 53 -10.65 9.70 23.08
C GLU A 53 -9.37 10.04 23.85
N GLU A 54 -9.00 11.33 23.91
CA GLU A 54 -7.81 11.85 24.58
C GLU A 54 -6.51 11.10 24.17
N ILE A 55 -6.34 10.88 22.87
CA ILE A 55 -5.24 10.08 22.33
C ILE A 55 -3.97 10.92 22.24
N ASP A 56 -2.94 10.57 23.04
CA ASP A 56 -1.61 11.16 22.96
C ASP A 56 -0.79 10.57 21.81
N CYS A 57 -1.09 11.00 20.57
CA CYS A 57 -0.43 10.51 19.35
C CYS A 57 0.41 11.56 18.62
N ASP A 58 0.96 12.52 19.35
CA ASP A 58 1.76 13.62 18.78
C ASP A 58 1.01 14.39 17.66
N TYR A 59 -0.32 14.51 17.78
CA TYR A 59 -1.14 15.21 16.79
C TYR A 59 -0.73 16.68 16.69
N GLN A 60 -0.44 17.11 15.47
CA GLN A 60 -0.12 18.50 15.17
C GLN A 60 -0.73 18.92 13.83
N LYS A 61 -1.38 20.09 13.82
CA LYS A 61 -1.75 20.78 12.58
C LYS A 61 -0.52 21.47 11.98
N VAL A 62 -0.30 21.25 10.70
CA VAL A 62 0.88 21.72 9.97
C VAL A 62 0.49 22.14 8.55
N PRO A 63 1.26 23.02 7.88
CA PRO A 63 1.08 23.26 6.45
C PRO A 63 1.63 22.09 5.62
N GLY A 64 1.10 21.92 4.42
CA GLY A 64 1.60 21.00 3.40
C GLY A 64 2.12 21.75 2.17
N TYR A 65 3.18 21.26 1.54
CA TYR A 65 3.82 21.88 0.38
C TYR A 65 4.02 20.86 -0.75
N LEU A 66 3.38 21.12 -1.88
CA LEU A 66 3.65 20.47 -3.16
C LEU A 66 4.63 21.32 -3.97
N PHE A 67 5.84 20.82 -4.19
CA PHE A 67 6.88 21.52 -4.94
C PHE A 67 7.31 20.75 -6.19
N LEU A 68 7.95 21.45 -7.13
CA LEU A 68 8.30 20.86 -8.41
C LEU A 68 9.44 19.84 -8.31
N GLY A 69 9.19 18.67 -8.90
CA GLY A 69 10.23 17.75 -9.33
C GLY A 69 11.08 18.34 -10.47
N LYS A 70 12.24 17.75 -10.73
CA LYS A 70 13.17 18.19 -11.78
C LYS A 70 12.59 18.10 -13.21
N ASP A 71 11.58 17.26 -13.39
CA ASP A 71 10.98 16.93 -14.69
C ASP A 71 9.70 17.75 -14.99
N GLU A 72 9.27 18.60 -14.05
CA GLU A 72 8.06 19.42 -14.15
C GLU A 72 8.37 20.92 -14.10
N ASP A 73 7.41 21.75 -14.51
CA ASP A 73 7.53 23.20 -14.52
C ASP A 73 6.34 23.93 -13.87
N GLN A 74 6.41 25.26 -13.79
CA GLN A 74 5.37 26.08 -13.16
C GLN A 74 3.98 25.93 -13.79
N HIS A 75 3.88 25.46 -15.04
CA HIS A 75 2.59 25.19 -15.70
C HIS A 75 1.87 24.01 -15.04
N PHE A 76 2.62 23.04 -14.49
CA PHE A 76 2.04 21.96 -13.68
C PHE A 76 1.32 22.55 -12.46
N LEU A 77 2.03 23.33 -11.64
CA LEU A 77 1.44 23.95 -10.43
C LEU A 77 0.27 24.88 -10.77
N ALA A 78 0.32 25.59 -11.89
CA ALA A 78 -0.78 26.46 -12.31
C ALA A 78 -2.05 25.67 -12.64
N LYS A 79 -1.93 24.53 -13.33
CA LYS A 79 -3.08 23.64 -13.59
C LYS A 79 -3.60 23.02 -12.30
N GLU A 80 -2.70 22.58 -11.45
CA GLU A 80 -3.02 21.95 -10.19
C GLU A 80 -3.76 22.89 -9.24
N LEU A 81 -3.30 24.15 -9.15
CA LEU A 81 -3.98 25.23 -8.44
C LEU A 81 -5.43 25.41 -8.93
N LEU A 82 -5.61 25.57 -10.25
CA LEU A 82 -6.94 25.80 -10.82
C LEU A 82 -7.88 24.60 -10.59
N ALA A 83 -7.36 23.37 -10.68
CA ALA A 83 -8.13 22.17 -10.43
C ALA A 83 -8.50 22.03 -8.94
N ALA A 84 -7.61 22.40 -8.03
CA ALA A 84 -7.87 22.44 -6.59
C ALA A 84 -8.91 23.52 -6.24
N GLU A 85 -8.81 24.73 -6.78
CA GLU A 85 -9.83 25.78 -6.62
C GLU A 85 -11.21 25.29 -7.13
N GLU A 86 -11.23 24.59 -8.26
CA GLU A 86 -12.45 24.00 -8.83
C GLU A 86 -13.04 22.87 -7.96
N ALA A 87 -12.18 22.14 -7.24
CA ALA A 87 -12.59 21.16 -6.23
C ALA A 87 -13.13 21.82 -4.95
N GLY A 88 -12.87 23.11 -4.76
CA GLY A 88 -13.30 23.89 -3.59
C GLY A 88 -12.26 23.97 -2.48
N VAL A 89 -10.97 23.86 -2.78
CA VAL A 89 -9.91 24.14 -1.80
C VAL A 89 -9.88 25.64 -1.49
N GLU A 90 -10.12 26.01 -0.23
CA GLU A 90 -10.22 27.43 0.18
C GLU A 90 -8.87 28.02 0.64
N ASP A 91 -8.03 27.22 1.32
CA ASP A 91 -6.79 27.67 1.94
C ASP A 91 -5.54 27.16 1.18
N LEU A 92 -5.43 27.57 -0.10
CA LEU A 92 -4.33 27.20 -0.99
C LEU A 92 -3.56 28.43 -1.48
N LYS A 93 -2.23 28.36 -1.46
CA LYS A 93 -1.35 29.47 -1.90
C LYS A 93 -0.28 28.98 -2.87
N LEU A 94 -0.07 29.70 -3.97
CA LEU A 94 1.07 29.52 -4.86
C LEU A 94 2.11 30.63 -4.58
N SER A 95 3.33 30.24 -4.22
CA SER A 95 4.46 31.17 -4.06
C SER A 95 5.76 30.48 -4.48
N SER A 96 6.76 31.27 -4.87
CA SER A 96 8.15 30.82 -5.02
C SER A 96 9.01 31.14 -3.79
N ASP A 97 8.45 31.85 -2.82
CA ASP A 97 9.12 32.26 -1.60
C ASP A 97 8.27 31.82 -0.41
N PHE A 98 8.81 30.83 0.31
CA PHE A 98 8.31 30.33 1.59
C PHE A 98 9.50 30.31 2.54
N PRO A 99 9.85 31.44 3.17
CA PRO A 99 11.06 31.54 3.99
C PRO A 99 11.01 30.64 5.24
N GLU A 100 9.83 30.13 5.60
CA GLU A 100 9.62 29.14 6.64
C GLU A 100 9.95 27.69 6.19
N SER A 101 10.10 27.43 4.89
CA SER A 101 10.48 26.10 4.41
C SER A 101 11.92 25.79 4.78
N PHE A 102 12.19 24.52 5.08
CA PHE A 102 13.50 24.10 5.59
C PHE A 102 14.54 23.80 4.50
N PHE A 103 14.11 23.70 3.25
CA PHE A 103 14.96 23.74 2.06
C PHE A 103 14.31 24.62 0.98
N GLU A 104 15.10 24.96 -0.05
CA GLU A 104 14.63 25.74 -1.20
C GLU A 104 13.63 24.91 -2.01
N LEU A 105 12.34 25.25 -1.90
CA LEU A 105 11.27 24.59 -2.65
C LEU A 105 11.20 25.07 -4.10
N GLY A 106 11.65 26.30 -4.36
CA GLY A 106 11.26 27.04 -5.55
C GLY A 106 9.75 27.32 -5.55
N PRO A 107 9.10 27.41 -6.73
CA PRO A 107 7.64 27.47 -6.84
C PRO A 107 6.98 26.25 -6.17
N ALA A 108 5.99 26.50 -5.30
CA ALA A 108 5.23 25.46 -4.62
C ALA A 108 3.80 25.89 -4.31
N LEU A 109 2.91 24.90 -4.19
CA LEU A 109 1.57 25.05 -3.64
C LEU A 109 1.58 24.71 -2.15
N ARG A 110 1.08 25.63 -1.34
CA ARG A 110 0.94 25.46 0.11
C ARG A 110 -0.52 25.24 0.48
N PHE A 111 -0.81 24.07 1.03
CA PHE A 111 -2.09 23.68 1.63
C PHE A 111 -2.04 23.97 3.12
N GLU A 112 -2.98 24.76 3.65
CA GLU A 112 -3.05 24.99 5.10
C GLU A 112 -3.83 23.87 5.80
N ASN A 113 -3.71 23.79 7.13
CA ASN A 113 -4.54 22.93 7.99
C ASN A 113 -4.43 21.42 7.73
N GLN A 114 -3.29 20.97 7.20
CA GLN A 114 -2.93 19.57 7.14
C GLN A 114 -2.53 19.06 8.53
N ALA A 115 -2.25 17.77 8.68
CA ALA A 115 -1.90 17.21 9.97
C ALA A 115 -0.84 16.10 9.91
N GLN A 116 -0.24 15.84 11.07
CA GLN A 116 0.61 14.70 11.27
C GLN A 116 0.37 14.07 12.64
N ILE A 117 0.61 12.76 12.73
CA ILE A 117 0.50 11.96 13.95
C ILE A 117 1.63 10.94 14.01
N HIS A 118 1.90 10.42 15.20
CA HIS A 118 2.59 9.14 15.33
C HIS A 118 1.58 8.00 15.11
N PRO A 119 1.69 7.23 14.01
CA PRO A 119 0.66 6.25 13.63
C PRO A 119 0.42 5.18 14.70
N LEU A 120 1.49 4.60 15.26
CA LEU A 120 1.35 3.55 16.26
C LEU A 120 0.76 4.03 17.59
N LYS A 121 1.10 5.25 18.05
CA LYS A 121 0.46 5.85 19.24
C LYS A 121 -1.03 6.09 19.01
N PHE A 122 -1.40 6.54 17.80
CA PHE A 122 -2.81 6.69 17.44
C PHE A 122 -3.55 5.35 17.47
N ILE A 123 -3.00 4.32 16.83
CA ILE A 123 -3.59 2.98 16.84
C ILE A 123 -3.68 2.40 18.26
N ASP A 124 -2.68 2.62 19.11
CA ASP A 124 -2.75 2.23 20.52
C ASP A 124 -3.93 2.91 21.24
N GLY A 125 -4.11 4.22 21.05
CA GLY A 125 -5.28 4.94 21.57
C GLY A 125 -6.62 4.38 21.07
N ILE A 126 -6.71 4.05 19.77
CA ILE A 126 -7.90 3.43 19.18
C ILE A 126 -8.17 2.05 19.78
N ILE A 127 -7.15 1.22 19.99
CA ILE A 127 -7.27 -0.09 20.64
C ILE A 127 -7.86 0.05 22.05
N HIS A 128 -7.37 1.01 22.83
CA HIS A 128 -7.90 1.31 24.16
C HIS A 128 -9.36 1.77 24.09
N ALA A 129 -9.71 2.66 23.17
CA ALA A 129 -11.08 3.12 22.95
C ALA A 129 -12.04 1.97 22.60
N ILE A 130 -11.64 1.08 21.69
CA ILE A 130 -12.42 -0.10 21.29
C ILE A 130 -12.68 -1.01 22.48
N ARG A 131 -11.63 -1.37 23.24
CA ARG A 131 -11.75 -2.24 24.42
C ARG A 131 -12.64 -1.62 25.50
N ARG A 132 -12.48 -0.32 25.76
CA ARG A 132 -13.29 0.44 26.73
C ARG A 132 -14.78 0.41 26.38
N ARG A 133 -15.12 0.43 25.09
CA ARG A 133 -16.50 0.35 24.57
C ARG A 133 -17.02 -1.09 24.42
N GLY A 134 -16.27 -2.09 24.90
CA GLY A 134 -16.66 -3.51 24.89
C GLY A 134 -16.34 -4.26 23.59
N GLY A 135 -15.56 -3.66 22.69
CA GLY A 135 -15.05 -4.34 21.50
C GLY A 135 -13.99 -5.39 21.87
N LEU A 136 -13.93 -6.46 21.08
CA LEU A 136 -12.99 -7.56 21.25
C LEU A 136 -11.93 -7.52 20.14
N ILE A 137 -10.68 -7.76 20.52
CA ILE A 137 -9.53 -7.77 19.61
C ILE A 137 -8.83 -9.12 19.76
N PHE A 138 -8.68 -9.83 18.65
CA PHE A 138 -8.07 -11.15 18.59
C PHE A 138 -6.83 -11.08 17.69
N GLU A 139 -5.65 -11.11 18.33
CA GLU A 139 -4.36 -11.20 17.63
C GLU A 139 -4.06 -12.66 17.27
N ASN A 140 -3.09 -12.88 16.37
CA ASN A 140 -2.69 -14.22 15.91
C ASN A 140 -3.88 -15.09 15.47
N THR A 141 -4.91 -14.46 14.89
CA THR A 141 -6.16 -15.09 14.49
C THR A 141 -6.43 -14.75 13.03
N GLN A 142 -5.89 -15.57 12.12
CA GLN A 142 -6.09 -15.37 10.70
C GLN A 142 -7.50 -15.78 10.28
N ALA A 143 -8.27 -14.84 9.74
CA ALA A 143 -9.53 -15.11 9.06
C ALA A 143 -9.24 -15.68 7.66
N GLN A 144 -9.75 -16.87 7.36
CA GLN A 144 -9.44 -17.62 6.14
C GLN A 144 -10.63 -17.68 5.17
N GLU A 145 -11.83 -17.96 5.68
CA GLU A 145 -13.03 -18.07 4.85
C GLU A 145 -14.11 -17.10 5.31
N PHE A 146 -14.81 -16.50 4.33
CA PHE A 146 -15.82 -15.48 4.56
C PHE A 146 -17.13 -15.89 3.90
N HIS A 147 -18.16 -16.13 4.70
CA HIS A 147 -19.41 -16.75 4.26
C HIS A 147 -20.60 -15.81 4.44
N GLU A 148 -21.47 -15.80 3.42
CA GLU A 148 -22.76 -15.10 3.44
C GLU A 148 -23.79 -16.00 2.77
N THR A 149 -24.78 -16.44 3.53
CA THR A 149 -25.97 -17.19 3.08
C THR A 149 -27.23 -16.38 3.41
N PRO A 150 -28.43 -16.77 2.92
CA PRO A 150 -29.67 -16.10 3.31
C PRO A 150 -29.94 -16.13 4.82
N GLU A 151 -29.42 -17.13 5.54
CA GLU A 151 -29.67 -17.36 6.97
C GLU A 151 -28.54 -16.89 7.89
N ALA A 152 -27.30 -16.79 7.40
CA ALA A 152 -26.13 -16.52 8.24
C ALA A 152 -25.02 -15.74 7.54
N THR A 153 -24.23 -15.01 8.32
CA THR A 153 -22.96 -14.40 7.90
C THR A 153 -21.89 -14.77 8.94
N TYR A 154 -20.78 -15.36 8.51
CA TYR A 154 -19.77 -15.85 9.44
C TYR A 154 -18.37 -15.94 8.80
N VAL A 155 -17.36 -16.01 9.66
CA VAL A 155 -15.96 -16.18 9.29
C VAL A 155 -15.44 -17.51 9.85
N ILE A 156 -14.62 -18.22 9.07
CA ILE A 156 -13.83 -19.36 9.55
C ILE A 156 -12.37 -18.94 9.64
N THR A 157 -11.75 -19.16 10.81
CA THR A 157 -10.33 -18.90 11.05
C THR A 157 -9.46 -20.04 10.50
N GLU A 158 -8.15 -19.84 10.33
CA GLU A 158 -7.24 -20.90 9.87
C GLU A 158 -7.29 -22.18 10.73
N ASN A 159 -7.57 -22.04 12.03
CA ASN A 159 -7.67 -23.15 12.98
C ASN A 159 -9.08 -23.78 13.02
N GLY A 160 -9.95 -23.45 12.07
CA GLY A 160 -11.30 -24.02 11.93
C GLY A 160 -12.36 -23.46 12.88
N HIS A 161 -12.06 -22.45 13.70
CA HIS A 161 -13.06 -21.79 14.54
C HIS A 161 -14.01 -20.91 13.73
N ARG A 162 -15.30 -20.90 14.11
CA ARG A 162 -16.36 -20.10 13.50
C ARG A 162 -16.70 -18.87 14.34
N VAL A 163 -16.83 -17.73 13.68
CA VAL A 163 -17.31 -16.47 14.26
C VAL A 163 -18.56 -16.00 13.51
N ASP A 164 -19.71 -16.06 14.17
CA ASP A 164 -20.99 -15.57 13.64
C ASP A 164 -21.14 -14.06 13.81
N CYS A 165 -21.63 -13.38 12.78
CA CYS A 165 -21.78 -11.93 12.76
C CYS A 165 -22.93 -11.49 11.84
N LYS A 166 -23.24 -10.18 11.84
CA LYS A 166 -24.21 -9.58 10.90
C LYS A 166 -23.55 -8.91 9.70
N ALA A 167 -22.29 -8.53 9.82
CA ALA A 167 -21.51 -7.85 8.80
C ALA A 167 -20.02 -8.19 8.96
N ILE A 168 -19.31 -8.26 7.83
CA ILE A 168 -17.87 -8.48 7.74
C ILE A 168 -17.25 -7.30 7.01
N VAL A 169 -16.24 -6.67 7.60
CA VAL A 169 -15.45 -5.60 6.95
C VAL A 169 -14.04 -6.12 6.71
N LEU A 170 -13.65 -6.18 5.44
CA LEU A 170 -12.32 -6.58 4.98
C LEU A 170 -11.46 -5.34 4.79
N ALA A 171 -10.72 -4.96 5.85
CA ALA A 171 -9.80 -3.82 5.89
C ALA A 171 -8.34 -4.31 5.99
N THR A 172 -7.92 -5.11 5.01
CA THR A 172 -6.65 -5.86 5.04
C THR A 172 -5.63 -5.35 4.02
N ASN A 173 -5.77 -4.11 3.55
CA ASN A 173 -5.06 -3.50 2.42
C ASN A 173 -5.34 -4.20 1.07
N GLY A 174 -5.19 -5.52 0.97
CA GLY A 174 -5.53 -6.31 -0.22
C GLY A 174 -6.96 -6.90 -0.19
N PRO A 175 -7.69 -6.93 -1.33
CA PRO A 175 -9.05 -7.46 -1.46
C PRO A 175 -9.06 -8.98 -1.63
N SER A 176 -8.59 -9.72 -0.62
CA SER A 176 -8.34 -11.18 -0.66
C SER A 176 -9.50 -12.04 -1.19
N THR A 177 -10.74 -11.57 -1.11
CA THR A 177 -11.93 -12.30 -1.59
C THR A 177 -12.49 -11.77 -2.92
N SER A 178 -11.77 -10.91 -3.66
CA SER A 178 -12.23 -10.36 -4.94
C SER A 178 -11.12 -10.23 -5.99
N ASN A 179 -11.01 -11.24 -6.86
CA ASN A 179 -10.11 -11.20 -8.02
C ASN A 179 -10.40 -10.02 -8.96
N THR A 180 -11.65 -9.56 -9.07
CA THR A 180 -12.00 -8.43 -9.92
C THR A 180 -11.41 -7.11 -9.45
N LEU A 181 -11.18 -6.94 -8.14
CA LEU A 181 -10.54 -5.74 -7.61
C LEU A 181 -9.03 -5.75 -7.86
N TYR A 182 -8.39 -6.92 -7.86
CA TYR A 182 -6.97 -7.05 -8.20
C TYR A 182 -6.64 -6.66 -9.65
N PHE A 183 -7.61 -6.67 -10.57
CA PHE A 183 -7.42 -6.14 -11.93
C PHE A 183 -7.65 -4.62 -12.05
N LYS A 184 -8.11 -3.98 -10.98
CA LYS A 184 -8.39 -2.54 -10.91
C LYS A 184 -7.40 -1.77 -10.05
N GLN A 185 -6.38 -2.44 -9.55
CA GLN A 185 -5.34 -1.81 -8.75
C GLN A 185 -4.02 -2.58 -8.92
N ALA A 186 -2.91 -1.87 -8.80
CA ALA A 186 -1.57 -2.45 -8.81
C ALA A 186 -0.96 -2.36 -7.42
N ALA A 187 -0.03 -3.28 -7.13
CA ALA A 187 0.68 -3.28 -5.85
C ALA A 187 2.02 -2.57 -6.02
N TYR A 188 2.29 -1.60 -5.15
CA TYR A 188 3.54 -0.84 -5.13
C TYR A 188 4.26 -1.02 -3.80
N ARG A 189 5.60 -1.06 -3.85
CA ARG A 189 6.49 -0.88 -2.70
C ARG A 189 6.81 0.59 -2.58
N THR A 190 6.78 1.09 -1.36
CA THR A 190 7.20 2.45 -0.98
C THR A 190 8.21 2.38 0.15
N TYR A 191 9.18 3.29 0.18
CA TYR A 191 10.31 3.26 1.11
C TYR A 191 10.30 4.50 1.99
N ALA A 192 10.77 4.34 3.22
CA ALA A 192 10.97 5.44 4.14
C ALA A 192 12.21 5.25 5.02
N MET A 193 12.82 6.37 5.38
CA MET A 193 13.96 6.46 6.28
C MET A 193 13.69 7.49 7.37
N ALA A 194 14.11 7.18 8.59
CA ALA A 194 14.15 8.10 9.71
C ALA A 194 15.59 8.53 9.96
N MET A 195 15.83 9.84 9.98
CA MET A 195 17.13 10.45 10.21
C MET A 195 17.07 11.41 11.38
N LYS A 196 18.15 11.47 12.16
CA LYS A 196 18.25 12.40 13.28
C LYS A 196 18.57 13.81 12.79
N ILE A 197 17.84 14.79 13.29
CA ILE A 197 18.09 16.22 13.06
C ILE A 197 18.17 16.96 14.39
N GLU A 198 18.84 18.11 14.38
CA GLU A 198 18.84 19.01 15.53
C GLU A 198 17.41 19.39 15.91
N LYS A 199 17.13 19.45 17.21
CA LYS A 199 15.80 19.78 17.69
C LYS A 199 15.36 21.17 17.21
N ASN A 200 14.14 21.26 16.71
CA ASN A 200 13.53 22.48 16.16
C ASN A 200 14.34 23.11 15.00
N SER A 201 15.24 22.38 14.34
CA SER A 201 15.96 22.91 13.18
C SER A 201 15.07 23.01 11.93
N ILE A 202 13.98 22.24 11.90
CA ILE A 202 13.03 22.17 10.81
C ILE A 202 11.63 22.45 11.37
N ILE A 203 10.90 23.34 10.71
CA ILE A 203 9.51 23.64 11.07
C ILE A 203 8.64 22.42 10.69
N PRO A 204 7.76 21.94 11.59
CA PRO A 204 6.82 20.87 11.26
C PRO A 204 5.90 21.26 10.10
N ALA A 205 6.01 20.47 9.03
CA ALA A 205 5.27 20.63 7.79
C ALA A 205 5.35 19.31 7.01
N LEU A 206 4.44 19.18 6.07
CA LEU A 206 4.39 18.08 5.12
C LEU A 206 4.94 18.58 3.78
N PHE A 207 5.83 17.82 3.16
CA PHE A 207 6.43 18.17 1.87
C PHE A 207 6.31 16.99 0.93
N TRP A 208 5.96 17.23 -0.33
CA TRP A 208 6.00 16.22 -1.37
C TRP A 208 6.27 16.86 -2.74
N ASP A 209 6.95 16.12 -3.62
CA ASP A 209 7.29 16.60 -4.97
C ASP A 209 6.37 16.04 -6.06
N THR A 210 6.56 16.53 -7.29
CA THR A 210 5.81 16.09 -8.48
C THR A 210 6.53 15.01 -9.30
N GLN A 211 7.59 14.37 -8.78
CA GLN A 211 8.31 13.35 -9.56
C GLN A 211 7.49 12.05 -9.68
N ASP A 212 7.67 11.32 -10.76
CA ASP A 212 7.29 9.91 -10.82
C ASP A 212 8.17 9.13 -9.83
N SER A 213 7.56 8.41 -8.88
CA SER A 213 8.22 7.92 -7.63
C SER A 213 8.55 9.08 -6.68
N TYR A 214 7.54 9.91 -6.40
CA TYR A 214 7.67 11.15 -5.66
C TYR A 214 8.38 10.98 -4.32
N HIS A 215 9.01 12.06 -3.88
CA HIS A 215 9.63 12.14 -2.56
C HIS A 215 8.75 12.93 -1.62
N TYR A 216 8.63 12.49 -0.38
CA TYR A 216 7.92 13.20 0.66
C TYR A 216 8.71 13.28 1.95
N VAL A 217 8.49 14.34 2.72
CA VAL A 217 9.23 14.62 3.96
C VAL A 217 8.28 15.15 5.03
N ARG A 218 8.48 14.70 6.27
CA ARG A 218 7.88 15.30 7.46
C ARG A 218 8.78 15.15 8.68
N THR A 219 8.44 15.81 9.78
CA THR A 219 9.18 15.71 11.04
C THR A 219 8.38 14.98 12.12
N GLN A 220 9.07 14.31 13.02
CA GLN A 220 8.50 13.62 14.16
C GLN A 220 9.34 13.92 15.41
N PRO A 221 8.73 14.29 16.55
CA PRO A 221 9.47 14.47 17.80
C PRO A 221 10.27 13.22 18.18
N GLY A 222 11.54 13.39 18.54
CA GLY A 222 12.38 12.31 19.03
C GLY A 222 11.98 11.82 20.43
N PRO A 223 12.29 10.56 20.80
CA PRO A 223 11.88 9.98 22.08
C PRO A 223 12.51 10.67 23.31
N THR A 224 13.70 11.27 23.19
CA THR A 224 14.45 11.84 24.32
C THR A 224 14.34 13.37 24.48
N LYS A 225 13.49 14.05 23.70
CA LYS A 225 13.40 15.54 23.64
C LYS A 225 14.72 16.26 23.29
N GLU A 226 15.78 15.55 22.90
CA GLU A 226 17.09 16.14 22.56
C GLU A 226 17.25 16.42 21.06
N TYR A 227 16.51 15.69 20.23
CA TYR A 227 16.55 15.75 18.77
C TYR A 227 15.16 15.54 18.20
N ASP A 228 14.98 15.93 16.95
CA ASP A 228 13.81 15.56 16.15
C ASP A 228 14.22 14.54 15.09
N ILE A 229 13.23 13.85 14.53
CA ILE A 229 13.39 12.85 13.49
C ILE A 229 12.84 13.42 12.20
N LEU A 230 13.66 13.44 11.16
CA LEU A 230 13.24 13.68 9.78
C LEU A 230 12.82 12.34 9.18
N ILE A 231 11.59 12.24 8.69
CA ILE A 231 11.10 11.08 7.97
C ILE A 231 11.04 11.45 6.49
N VAL A 232 11.78 10.73 5.66
CA VAL A 232 11.84 10.90 4.21
C VAL A 232 11.34 9.61 3.58
N GLY A 233 10.44 9.70 2.60
CA GLY A 233 10.00 8.53 1.85
C GLY A 233 9.77 8.81 0.37
N GLY A 234 9.51 7.75 -0.38
CA GLY A 234 9.41 7.75 -1.84
C GLY A 234 10.09 6.53 -2.45
N GLU A 235 10.65 6.69 -3.65
CA GLU A 235 11.29 5.61 -4.44
C GLU A 235 10.32 4.45 -4.73
N ASP A 236 9.07 4.82 -4.93
CA ASP A 236 7.97 3.88 -5.14
C ASP A 236 8.13 3.12 -6.46
N HIS A 237 7.88 1.82 -6.42
CA HIS A 237 7.88 1.00 -7.62
C HIS A 237 6.93 -0.18 -7.49
N ARG A 238 6.51 -0.73 -8.61
CA ARG A 238 5.67 -1.94 -8.62
C ARG A 238 6.36 -3.10 -7.91
N VAL A 239 5.59 -3.88 -7.17
CA VAL A 239 6.07 -5.08 -6.48
C VAL A 239 6.71 -6.03 -7.49
N GLY A 240 7.89 -6.57 -7.17
CA GLY A 240 8.63 -7.48 -8.06
C GLY A 240 9.27 -6.80 -9.29
N GLU A 241 9.22 -5.48 -9.40
CA GLU A 241 9.90 -4.70 -10.44
C GLU A 241 10.92 -3.73 -9.79
N GLY A 242 11.66 -2.97 -10.60
CA GLY A 242 12.57 -1.93 -10.13
C GLY A 242 13.89 -2.42 -9.53
N HIS A 243 14.52 -1.53 -8.76
CA HIS A 243 15.82 -1.72 -8.11
C HIS A 243 15.70 -1.47 -6.60
N PRO A 244 14.99 -2.34 -5.85
CA PRO A 244 14.74 -2.13 -4.42
C PRO A 244 16.03 -1.93 -3.62
N GLU A 245 17.16 -2.52 -4.05
CA GLU A 245 18.47 -2.37 -3.43
C GLU A 245 19.00 -0.92 -3.43
N LYS A 246 18.50 -0.06 -4.32
CA LYS A 246 18.93 1.35 -4.44
C LYS A 246 18.00 2.33 -3.74
N ALA A 247 16.80 1.92 -3.35
CA ALA A 247 15.76 2.84 -2.87
C ALA A 247 16.24 3.68 -1.67
N PHE A 248 16.83 3.06 -0.64
CA PHE A 248 17.35 3.80 0.51
C PHE A 248 18.57 4.67 0.19
N GLU A 249 19.45 4.22 -0.72
CA GLU A 249 20.59 5.03 -1.17
C GLU A 249 20.10 6.29 -1.90
N ASN A 250 19.13 6.14 -2.80
CA ASN A 250 18.53 7.25 -3.54
C ASN A 250 17.85 8.25 -2.60
N LEU A 251 17.03 7.78 -1.64
CA LEU A 251 16.40 8.65 -0.64
C LEU A 251 17.44 9.42 0.18
N GLN A 252 18.53 8.77 0.57
CA GLN A 252 19.60 9.39 1.33
C GLN A 252 20.34 10.46 0.52
N ILE A 253 20.68 10.18 -0.74
CA ILE A 253 21.31 11.15 -1.64
C ILE A 253 20.38 12.35 -1.84
N TRP A 254 19.11 12.09 -2.17
CA TRP A 254 18.12 13.12 -2.47
C TRP A 254 17.95 14.11 -1.30
N ILE A 255 17.79 13.61 -0.07
CA ILE A 255 17.60 14.50 1.08
C ILE A 255 18.90 15.22 1.48
N ALA A 256 20.05 14.54 1.37
CA ALA A 256 21.34 15.13 1.70
C ALA A 256 21.68 16.31 0.77
N GLU A 257 21.39 16.18 -0.53
CA GLU A 257 21.56 17.25 -1.52
C GLU A 257 20.65 18.44 -1.22
N ARG A 258 19.37 18.20 -0.92
CA ARG A 258 18.40 19.27 -0.60
C ARG A 258 18.74 20.02 0.67
N LEU A 259 19.25 19.31 1.68
CA LEU A 259 19.61 19.91 2.97
C LEU A 259 21.03 20.51 2.97
N GLY A 260 21.87 20.17 1.99
CA GLY A 260 23.31 20.42 2.07
C GLY A 260 23.97 19.70 3.26
N MET A 261 23.39 18.60 3.73
CA MET A 261 23.82 17.83 4.90
C MET A 261 24.21 16.41 4.49
N PRO A 262 25.48 16.15 4.15
CA PRO A 262 25.91 14.86 3.61
C PRO A 262 25.92 13.70 4.63
N ASN A 263 25.95 14.00 5.93
CA ASN A 263 26.15 13.01 6.99
C ASN A 263 25.01 13.03 8.01
N LEU A 264 23.79 12.70 7.56
CA LEU A 264 22.64 12.52 8.45
C LEU A 264 22.72 11.14 9.13
N GLU A 265 22.55 11.10 10.45
CA GLU A 265 22.51 9.85 11.22
C GLU A 265 21.19 9.13 10.95
N VAL A 266 21.24 7.99 10.26
CA VAL A 266 20.06 7.15 9.98
C VAL A 266 19.71 6.35 11.24
N LEU A 267 18.47 6.52 11.71
CA LEU A 267 17.92 5.83 12.89
C LEU A 267 17.17 4.55 12.52
N ALA A 268 16.45 4.57 11.39
CA ALA A 268 15.69 3.43 10.88
C ALA A 268 15.43 3.59 9.38
N ALA A 269 15.17 2.47 8.71
CA ALA A 269 14.72 2.40 7.34
C ALA A 269 13.72 1.25 7.22
N TRP A 270 12.64 1.46 6.48
CA TRP A 270 11.58 0.46 6.30
C TRP A 270 10.86 0.66 4.97
N SER A 271 10.05 -0.32 4.59
CA SER A 271 9.27 -0.25 3.35
C SER A 271 7.87 -0.85 3.55
N GLY A 272 6.88 -0.20 2.95
CA GLY A 272 5.47 -0.57 3.00
C GLY A 272 4.95 -1.01 1.63
N GLN A 273 3.79 -1.65 1.60
CA GLN A 273 3.08 -2.01 0.38
C GLN A 273 1.74 -1.30 0.30
N ILE A 274 1.54 -0.57 -0.79
CA ILE A 274 0.29 0.14 -1.09
C ILE A 274 -0.40 -0.51 -2.29
N MET A 275 -1.72 -0.36 -2.35
CA MET A 275 -2.53 -0.73 -3.49
C MET A 275 -2.95 0.55 -4.20
N GLU A 276 -2.56 0.69 -5.45
CA GLU A 276 -2.82 1.84 -6.31
C GLU A 276 -3.98 1.54 -7.26
N PRO A 277 -5.19 2.09 -7.07
CA PRO A 277 -6.29 1.96 -7.99
C PRO A 277 -5.98 2.64 -9.32
N VAL A 278 -6.40 2.03 -10.42
CA VAL A 278 -6.24 2.57 -11.78
C VAL A 278 -6.92 3.93 -12.00
N ASP A 279 -7.75 4.38 -11.06
CA ASP A 279 -8.49 5.64 -11.12
C ASP A 279 -8.17 6.58 -9.95
N GLY A 280 -7.11 6.29 -9.18
CA GLY A 280 -6.55 7.16 -8.14
C GLY A 280 -7.40 7.35 -6.88
N ILE A 281 -8.40 6.50 -6.66
CA ILE A 281 -9.34 6.64 -5.53
C ILE A 281 -9.56 5.29 -4.85
N ALA A 282 -9.67 5.24 -3.52
CA ALA A 282 -9.93 3.99 -2.81
C ALA A 282 -11.24 3.30 -3.17
N PHE A 283 -11.29 1.98 -3.01
CA PHE A 283 -12.52 1.18 -3.08
C PHE A 283 -13.05 0.93 -1.67
N ILE A 284 -14.18 1.56 -1.34
CA ILE A 284 -14.83 1.49 -0.04
C ILE A 284 -16.32 1.17 -0.23
N GLY A 285 -16.76 0.00 0.20
CA GLY A 285 -18.17 -0.37 0.11
C GLY A 285 -18.43 -1.86 0.02
N ARG A 286 -19.61 -2.24 -0.46
CA ARG A 286 -20.06 -3.65 -0.52
C ARG A 286 -19.25 -4.46 -1.52
N SER A 287 -18.89 -5.67 -1.11
CA SER A 287 -18.34 -6.69 -2.00
C SER A 287 -19.32 -7.04 -3.12
N SER A 288 -18.79 -7.43 -4.29
CA SER A 288 -19.62 -7.76 -5.44
C SER A 288 -20.50 -8.99 -5.16
N GLY A 289 -21.80 -8.88 -5.42
CA GLY A 289 -22.78 -9.92 -5.13
C GLY A 289 -23.10 -10.13 -3.64
N LYS A 290 -22.50 -9.37 -2.71
CA LYS A 290 -22.71 -9.50 -1.26
C LYS A 290 -23.52 -8.35 -0.68
N LYS A 291 -24.23 -8.60 0.42
CA LYS A 291 -25.04 -7.60 1.15
C LYS A 291 -24.34 -7.07 2.40
N ASN A 292 -23.67 -7.96 3.12
CA ASN A 292 -23.12 -7.81 4.46
C ASN A 292 -21.59 -7.93 4.50
N ILE A 293 -20.93 -8.17 3.36
CA ILE A 293 -19.47 -8.18 3.25
C ILE A 293 -19.03 -6.88 2.57
N PHE A 294 -18.10 -6.17 3.20
CA PHE A 294 -17.60 -4.86 2.79
C PHE A 294 -16.08 -4.88 2.63
N PHE A 295 -15.54 -3.97 1.81
CA PHE A 295 -14.11 -3.78 1.57
C PHE A 295 -13.67 -2.35 1.89
N VAL A 296 -12.41 -2.24 2.29
CA VAL A 296 -11.58 -1.04 2.24
C VAL A 296 -10.23 -1.46 1.66
N THR A 297 -9.86 -0.91 0.51
CA THR A 297 -8.63 -1.23 -0.23
C THR A 297 -8.31 -0.11 -1.22
N GLY A 298 -7.08 -0.09 -1.72
CA GLY A 298 -6.69 0.82 -2.81
C GLY A 298 -6.40 2.22 -2.29
N ASP A 299 -5.76 2.33 -1.13
CA ASP A 299 -5.72 3.60 -0.42
C ASP A 299 -4.75 4.64 -1.01
N SER A 300 -3.89 4.28 -1.99
CA SER A 300 -2.94 5.18 -2.69
C SER A 300 -2.23 6.17 -1.77
N GLY A 301 -1.40 5.66 -0.86
CA GLY A 301 -0.71 6.47 0.16
C GLY A 301 -1.60 7.10 1.27
N HIS A 302 -2.91 7.22 1.06
CA HIS A 302 -3.86 7.94 1.91
C HIS A 302 -4.64 7.06 2.90
N GLY A 303 -4.00 5.98 3.40
CA GLY A 303 -4.65 4.97 4.24
C GLY A 303 -5.41 5.52 5.45
N PHE A 304 -4.87 6.51 6.16
CA PHE A 304 -5.56 7.11 7.31
C PHE A 304 -6.79 7.93 6.89
N THR A 305 -6.65 8.76 5.86
CA THR A 305 -7.75 9.58 5.33
C THR A 305 -8.88 8.69 4.81
N HIS A 306 -8.55 7.66 4.03
CA HIS A 306 -9.52 6.68 3.55
C HIS A 306 -10.11 5.83 4.69
N SER A 307 -9.35 5.50 5.74
CA SER A 307 -9.89 4.79 6.92
C SER A 307 -10.99 5.59 7.64
N ALA A 308 -10.81 6.91 7.77
CA ALA A 308 -11.82 7.78 8.38
C ALA A 308 -13.06 7.88 7.49
N THR A 309 -12.90 8.05 6.18
CA THR A 309 -13.98 8.00 5.19
C THR A 309 -14.73 6.67 5.24
N ALA A 310 -14.00 5.55 5.30
CA ALA A 310 -14.57 4.21 5.41
C ALA A 310 -15.35 4.02 6.71
N SER A 311 -14.85 4.52 7.84
CA SER A 311 -15.54 4.40 9.13
C SER A 311 -16.95 5.02 9.08
N LYS A 312 -17.09 6.20 8.45
CA LYS A 312 -18.38 6.90 8.30
C LYS A 312 -19.29 6.20 7.29
N LEU A 313 -18.75 5.89 6.11
CA LEU A 313 -19.50 5.25 5.03
C LEU A 313 -19.98 3.86 5.45
N LEU A 314 -19.08 2.96 5.84
CA LEU A 314 -19.42 1.57 6.12
C LEU A 314 -20.34 1.43 7.33
N THR A 315 -20.17 2.23 8.39
CA THR A 315 -21.09 2.23 9.53
C THR A 315 -22.53 2.56 9.08
N THR A 316 -22.68 3.56 8.22
CA THR A 316 -23.98 3.95 7.65
C THR A 316 -24.60 2.81 6.85
N LEU A 317 -23.81 2.15 6.00
CA LEU A 317 -24.27 1.04 5.17
C LEU A 317 -24.63 -0.22 5.99
N ILE A 318 -23.87 -0.51 7.05
CA ILE A 318 -24.12 -1.62 7.98
C ILE A 318 -25.44 -1.41 8.74
N GLN A 319 -25.77 -0.15 9.06
CA GLN A 319 -27.05 0.21 9.67
C GLN A 319 -28.23 0.17 8.69
N GLY A 320 -27.98 -0.10 7.40
CA GLY A 320 -29.01 -0.16 6.37
C GLY A 320 -29.44 1.20 5.82
N HIS A 321 -28.68 2.26 6.10
CA HIS A 321 -28.94 3.60 5.58
C HIS A 321 -28.17 3.87 4.28
N HIS A 322 -28.66 4.80 3.47
CA HIS A 322 -27.99 5.29 2.28
C HIS A 322 -26.93 6.34 2.65
N HIS A 323 -25.82 6.37 1.90
CA HIS A 323 -24.77 7.39 2.06
C HIS A 323 -24.35 7.93 0.69
N GLU A 324 -24.15 9.25 0.58
CA GLU A 324 -23.84 9.91 -0.70
C GLU A 324 -22.50 9.47 -1.34
N LEU A 325 -21.58 8.99 -0.50
CA LEU A 325 -20.27 8.46 -0.94
C LEU A 325 -20.33 7.00 -1.44
N GLU A 326 -21.46 6.30 -1.29
CA GLU A 326 -21.55 4.88 -1.63
C GLU A 326 -21.23 4.63 -3.11
N GLU A 327 -21.84 5.37 -4.02
CA GLU A 327 -21.58 5.21 -5.45
C GLU A 327 -20.16 5.67 -5.83
N LEU A 328 -19.67 6.70 -5.15
CA LEU A 328 -18.40 7.36 -5.43
C LEU A 328 -17.20 6.44 -5.13
N PHE A 329 -17.22 5.77 -3.98
CA PHE A 329 -16.16 4.84 -3.56
C PHE A 329 -16.48 3.37 -3.87
N SER A 330 -17.60 3.09 -4.54
CA SER A 330 -18.07 1.72 -4.78
C SER A 330 -16.98 0.82 -5.38
N PRO A 331 -16.69 -0.36 -4.79
CA PRO A 331 -15.81 -1.38 -5.40
C PRO A 331 -16.26 -1.83 -6.80
N ARG A 332 -17.53 -1.59 -7.14
CA ARG A 332 -18.11 -1.94 -8.44
C ARG A 332 -17.97 -0.84 -9.49
N ARG A 333 -17.50 0.36 -9.12
CA ARG A 333 -17.38 1.46 -10.07
C ARG A 333 -16.46 1.10 -11.24
N ILE A 334 -16.77 1.64 -12.40
CA ILE A 334 -15.98 1.50 -13.63
C ILE A 334 -15.52 2.89 -14.00
N ALA A 335 -14.21 3.09 -14.06
CA ALA A 335 -13.63 4.34 -14.52
C ALA A 335 -13.58 4.33 -16.06
N MET A 336 -14.65 4.85 -16.68
CA MET A 336 -14.82 4.86 -18.15
C MET A 336 -13.73 5.65 -18.91
N LYS A 337 -12.99 6.54 -18.25
CA LYS A 337 -11.87 7.29 -18.85
C LYS A 337 -10.50 6.76 -18.48
N ALA A 338 -10.38 6.04 -17.37
CA ALA A 338 -9.15 5.34 -16.99
C ALA A 338 -8.95 4.05 -17.81
N LEU A 339 -9.72 3.83 -18.88
CA LEU A 339 -9.57 2.65 -19.75
C LEU A 339 -8.15 2.58 -20.34
N HIS A 340 -7.49 3.70 -20.65
CA HIS A 340 -6.13 3.69 -21.18
C HIS A 340 -5.11 3.20 -20.15
N ASP A 341 -5.15 3.75 -18.93
CA ASP A 341 -4.28 3.34 -17.82
C ASP A 341 -4.62 1.92 -17.36
N TYR A 342 -5.91 1.57 -17.31
CA TYR A 342 -6.37 0.20 -17.11
C TYR A 342 -5.82 -0.78 -18.16
N PHE A 343 -5.66 -0.36 -19.42
CA PHE A 343 -5.05 -1.19 -20.47
C PHE A 343 -3.53 -1.30 -20.32
N SER A 344 -2.80 -0.23 -19.99
CA SER A 344 -1.34 -0.30 -19.78
C SER A 344 -1.01 -1.12 -18.53
N GLU A 345 -1.74 -0.93 -17.44
CA GLU A 345 -1.57 -1.65 -16.18
C GLU A 345 -1.86 -3.16 -16.35
N ASN A 346 -2.95 -3.52 -17.05
CA ASN A 346 -3.25 -4.91 -17.36
C ASN A 346 -2.34 -5.49 -18.46
N ALA A 347 -1.87 -4.69 -19.42
CA ALA A 347 -0.87 -5.12 -20.40
C ALA A 347 0.44 -5.47 -19.72
N ASN A 348 0.88 -4.69 -18.73
CA ASN A 348 2.02 -5.03 -17.89
C ASN A 348 1.79 -6.33 -17.12
N THR A 349 0.61 -6.55 -16.53
CA THR A 349 0.27 -7.83 -15.89
C THR A 349 0.37 -9.00 -16.86
N ALA A 350 -0.11 -8.84 -18.10
CA ALA A 350 0.04 -9.84 -19.17
C ALA A 350 1.50 -10.04 -19.59
N MET A 351 2.31 -8.98 -19.62
CA MET A 351 3.76 -9.06 -19.85
C MET A 351 4.47 -9.84 -18.74
N GLN A 352 4.04 -9.72 -17.48
CA GLN A 352 4.61 -10.53 -16.39
C GLN A 352 4.36 -12.04 -16.60
N TYR A 353 3.29 -12.44 -17.29
CA TYR A 353 3.12 -13.85 -17.70
C TYR A 353 4.06 -14.27 -18.84
N ALA A 354 4.64 -13.33 -19.59
CA ALA A 354 5.68 -13.63 -20.56
C ALA A 354 7.01 -14.04 -19.89
N ASP A 355 7.22 -13.76 -18.60
CA ASP A 355 8.41 -14.23 -17.88
C ASP A 355 8.49 -15.76 -17.79
N TRP A 356 7.38 -16.46 -18.03
CA TRP A 356 7.37 -17.92 -18.18
C TRP A 356 8.28 -18.40 -19.31
N ILE A 357 8.44 -17.61 -20.38
CA ILE A 357 9.22 -17.99 -21.57
C ILE A 357 10.63 -17.38 -21.60
N LEU A 358 10.98 -16.50 -20.65
CA LEU A 358 12.30 -15.90 -20.58
C LEU A 358 13.37 -16.87 -20.04
N PRO A 359 14.64 -16.73 -20.46
CA PRO A 359 15.76 -17.52 -19.94
C PRO A 359 15.88 -17.35 -18.42
N THR A 360 16.15 -18.45 -17.73
CA THR A 360 16.30 -18.43 -16.28
C THR A 360 17.77 -18.33 -15.86
N HIS A 361 18.03 -17.92 -14.62
CA HIS A 361 19.38 -17.77 -14.10
C HIS A 361 20.09 -19.13 -13.94
N SER A 362 21.43 -19.10 -13.89
CA SER A 362 22.25 -20.26 -13.51
C SER A 362 22.48 -20.26 -12.00
N LEU A 363 22.49 -21.44 -11.38
CA LEU A 363 22.83 -21.61 -9.96
C LEU A 363 24.31 -21.33 -9.66
N GLU A 364 25.17 -21.35 -10.68
CA GLU A 364 26.62 -21.21 -10.53
C GLU A 364 27.02 -19.81 -10.04
N THR A 365 26.19 -18.80 -10.29
CA THR A 365 26.46 -17.40 -9.91
C THR A 365 25.69 -16.96 -8.67
N LEU A 366 24.94 -17.84 -8.01
CA LEU A 366 24.11 -17.49 -6.85
C LEU A 366 24.96 -17.45 -5.59
N GLU A 367 25.14 -16.27 -4.99
CA GLU A 367 25.91 -16.08 -3.76
C GLU A 367 25.06 -16.39 -2.50
N ASN A 368 25.71 -16.41 -1.33
CA ASN A 368 24.99 -16.59 -0.05
C ASN A 368 24.07 -15.39 0.20
N ASN A 369 22.89 -15.64 0.75
CA ASN A 369 21.81 -14.66 0.95
C ASN A 369 21.12 -14.14 -0.32
N GLU A 370 21.35 -14.77 -1.47
CA GLU A 370 20.69 -14.41 -2.72
C GLU A 370 19.62 -15.42 -3.12
N GLY A 371 18.69 -14.98 -3.97
CA GLY A 371 17.70 -15.82 -4.60
C GLY A 371 17.65 -15.62 -6.11
N CYS A 372 17.34 -16.68 -6.84
CA CYS A 372 17.06 -16.61 -8.28
C CYS A 372 15.97 -17.59 -8.69
N VAL A 373 15.37 -17.35 -9.87
CA VAL A 373 14.45 -18.30 -10.50
C VAL A 373 15.19 -19.07 -11.58
N ILE A 374 15.10 -20.40 -11.50
CA ILE A 374 15.69 -21.35 -12.44
C ILE A 374 14.62 -22.24 -13.11
N GLN A 375 14.99 -22.85 -14.22
CA GLN A 375 14.22 -23.92 -14.84
C GLN A 375 14.80 -25.29 -14.43
N GLU A 376 14.02 -26.12 -13.74
CA GLU A 376 14.35 -27.53 -13.47
C GLU A 376 13.31 -28.45 -14.11
N GLY A 377 13.67 -29.06 -15.25
CA GLY A 377 12.74 -29.86 -16.05
C GLY A 377 11.59 -28.99 -16.57
N ILE A 378 10.35 -29.33 -16.20
CA ILE A 378 9.15 -28.56 -16.55
C ILE A 378 8.79 -27.49 -15.50
N HIS A 379 9.47 -27.48 -14.36
CA HIS A 379 9.13 -26.62 -13.23
C HIS A 379 9.98 -25.35 -13.23
N LYS A 380 9.33 -24.22 -12.94
CA LYS A 380 9.98 -22.98 -12.53
C LYS A 380 10.23 -23.04 -11.01
N VAL A 381 11.49 -22.92 -10.61
CA VAL A 381 11.92 -23.10 -9.23
C VAL A 381 12.52 -21.81 -8.70
N ALA A 382 11.99 -21.34 -7.57
CA ALA A 382 12.55 -20.26 -6.80
C ALA A 382 13.60 -20.87 -5.86
N VAL A 383 14.85 -20.45 -6.02
CA VAL A 383 15.99 -20.96 -5.26
C VAL A 383 16.57 -19.85 -4.42
N TYR A 384 16.65 -20.06 -3.12
CA TYR A 384 17.32 -19.17 -2.18
C TYR A 384 18.52 -19.88 -1.57
N ARG A 385 19.68 -19.22 -1.52
CA ARG A 385 20.87 -19.71 -0.81
C ARG A 385 20.98 -18.99 0.53
N ASP A 386 20.97 -19.73 1.63
CA ASP A 386 21.16 -19.12 2.95
C ASP A 386 22.63 -18.73 3.23
N ASP A 387 22.85 -18.16 4.41
CA ASP A 387 24.15 -17.71 4.88
C ASP A 387 25.15 -18.86 5.10
N LEU A 388 24.66 -20.07 5.33
CA LEU A 388 25.44 -21.31 5.44
C LEU A 388 25.70 -21.97 4.07
N GLY A 389 25.17 -21.40 2.99
CA GLY A 389 25.33 -21.89 1.63
C GLY A 389 24.35 -23.00 1.23
N GLN A 390 23.39 -23.36 2.09
CA GLN A 390 22.35 -24.35 1.81
C GLN A 390 21.30 -23.75 0.86
N LEU A 391 20.86 -24.56 -0.11
CA LEU A 391 19.87 -24.19 -1.10
C LEU A 391 18.48 -24.62 -0.65
N HIS A 392 17.56 -23.66 -0.64
CA HIS A 392 16.13 -23.84 -0.40
C HIS A 392 15.39 -23.71 -1.73
N LYS A 393 14.60 -24.72 -2.10
CA LYS A 393 13.90 -24.78 -3.39
C LYS A 393 12.39 -24.82 -3.23
N LEU A 394 11.72 -23.84 -3.82
CA LEU A 394 10.28 -23.66 -3.79
C LEU A 394 9.74 -23.53 -5.20
N SER A 395 8.43 -23.74 -5.38
CA SER A 395 7.76 -23.36 -6.62
C SER A 395 7.89 -21.86 -6.82
N ALA A 396 8.35 -21.43 -7.99
CA ALA A 396 8.34 -20.02 -8.36
C ALA A 396 6.95 -19.51 -8.78
N ILE A 397 5.93 -20.38 -8.72
CA ILE A 397 4.57 -20.08 -9.18
C ILE A 397 3.75 -19.62 -7.99
N CYS A 398 3.33 -18.35 -8.01
CA CYS A 398 2.47 -17.80 -6.98
C CYS A 398 1.14 -18.58 -6.90
N PRO A 399 0.71 -19.02 -5.70
CA PRO A 399 -0.49 -19.84 -5.55
C PRO A 399 -1.78 -19.11 -5.96
N HIS A 400 -1.82 -17.78 -5.87
CA HIS A 400 -2.98 -16.94 -6.21
C HIS A 400 -3.42 -17.07 -7.67
N MET A 401 -2.65 -16.53 -8.61
CA MET A 401 -3.00 -16.52 -10.05
C MET A 401 -1.85 -16.96 -10.96
N LYS A 402 -0.94 -17.77 -10.42
CA LYS A 402 0.15 -18.43 -11.17
C LYS A 402 1.14 -17.47 -11.85
N GLY A 403 1.26 -16.25 -11.33
CA GLY A 403 2.36 -15.34 -11.66
C GLY A 403 3.70 -15.91 -11.22
N LEU A 404 4.77 -15.60 -11.95
CA LEU A 404 6.13 -15.99 -11.60
C LEU A 404 6.69 -15.01 -10.56
N VAL A 405 7.12 -15.49 -9.41
CA VAL A 405 7.71 -14.64 -8.36
C VAL A 405 9.12 -14.17 -8.76
N LYS A 406 9.52 -13.00 -8.25
CA LYS A 406 10.84 -12.39 -8.44
C LYS A 406 11.53 -12.21 -7.09
N TRP A 407 12.86 -12.28 -7.09
CA TRP A 407 13.65 -12.09 -5.87
C TRP A 407 13.78 -10.60 -5.55
N ASN A 408 13.43 -10.23 -4.33
CA ASN A 408 13.70 -8.91 -3.76
C ASN A 408 14.95 -9.02 -2.91
N SER A 409 16.05 -8.46 -3.40
CA SER A 409 17.39 -8.52 -2.79
C SER A 409 17.48 -7.75 -1.48
N LEU A 410 16.74 -6.64 -1.36
CA LEU A 410 16.76 -5.78 -0.19
C LEU A 410 16.12 -6.47 1.03
N GLU A 411 14.91 -7.01 0.86
CA GLU A 411 14.15 -7.63 1.95
C GLU A 411 14.31 -9.15 2.03
N LYS A 412 14.99 -9.74 1.05
CA LYS A 412 15.16 -11.20 0.91
C LYS A 412 13.82 -11.93 0.85
N THR A 413 12.94 -11.45 -0.02
CA THR A 413 11.59 -12.00 -0.22
C THR A 413 11.37 -12.43 -1.67
N TRP A 414 10.32 -13.25 -1.86
CA TRP A 414 9.78 -13.54 -3.18
C TRP A 414 8.54 -12.69 -3.42
N ASP A 415 8.57 -11.86 -4.46
CA ASP A 415 7.55 -10.88 -4.76
C ASP A 415 6.86 -11.24 -6.08
N CYS A 416 5.53 -11.35 -6.08
CA CYS A 416 4.75 -11.65 -7.28
C CYS A 416 4.33 -10.36 -7.99
N PRO A 417 4.87 -10.07 -9.18
CA PRO A 417 4.62 -8.80 -9.86
C PRO A 417 3.22 -8.68 -10.46
N CYS A 418 2.46 -9.77 -10.55
CA CYS A 418 1.10 -9.72 -11.12
C CYS A 418 0.12 -8.95 -10.23
N HIS A 419 0.09 -9.24 -8.93
CA HIS A 419 -0.91 -8.67 -8.00
C HIS A 419 -0.35 -8.38 -6.60
N GLY A 420 0.98 -8.42 -6.42
CA GLY A 420 1.64 -8.02 -5.18
C GLY A 420 1.63 -9.03 -4.03
N SER A 421 1.44 -10.33 -4.29
CA SER A 421 1.67 -11.32 -3.23
C SER A 421 3.14 -11.37 -2.87
N ARG A 422 3.47 -11.41 -1.59
CA ARG A 422 4.86 -11.52 -1.11
C ARG A 422 5.03 -12.73 -0.23
N PHE A 423 6.21 -13.33 -0.27
CA PHE A 423 6.58 -14.52 0.50
C PHE A 423 7.97 -14.34 1.10
N SER A 424 8.23 -14.94 2.26
CA SER A 424 9.56 -14.97 2.85
C SER A 424 10.54 -15.72 1.92
N ASN A 425 11.83 -15.57 2.16
CA ASN A 425 12.87 -16.40 1.52
C ASN A 425 12.58 -17.91 1.57
N LEU A 426 11.85 -18.38 2.59
CA LEU A 426 11.44 -19.79 2.77
C LEU A 426 10.01 -20.10 2.27
N GLY A 427 9.36 -19.15 1.61
CA GLY A 427 8.09 -19.36 0.91
C GLY A 427 6.83 -19.10 1.73
N GLN A 428 6.96 -18.75 3.01
CA GLN A 428 5.81 -18.39 3.85
C GLN A 428 5.13 -17.12 3.30
N CYS A 429 3.81 -17.14 3.14
CA CYS A 429 3.05 -15.98 2.68
C CYS A 429 3.16 -14.81 3.67
N LEU A 430 3.65 -13.68 3.18
CA LEU A 430 3.82 -12.43 3.94
C LEU A 430 2.78 -11.38 3.57
N HIS A 431 2.28 -11.38 2.34
CA HIS A 431 1.29 -10.40 1.90
C HIS A 431 0.31 -11.01 0.89
N ALA A 432 -0.97 -10.68 1.06
CA ALA A 432 -2.05 -11.06 0.15
C ALA A 432 -1.82 -10.43 -1.24
N PRO A 433 -2.42 -10.94 -2.35
CA PRO A 433 -3.58 -11.84 -2.44
C PRO A 433 -3.40 -13.30 -2.02
N ALA A 434 -2.19 -13.85 -2.06
CA ALA A 434 -1.99 -15.23 -1.69
C ALA A 434 -2.48 -15.50 -0.26
N THR A 435 -3.09 -16.67 -0.07
CA THR A 435 -3.56 -17.17 1.24
C THR A 435 -2.86 -18.48 1.61
N GLU A 436 -1.90 -18.91 0.79
CA GLU A 436 -1.12 -20.14 0.93
C GLU A 436 0.36 -19.80 0.68
N ASP A 437 1.24 -20.61 1.27
CA ASP A 437 2.69 -20.54 1.06
C ASP A 437 3.12 -21.04 -0.33
N LEU A 438 4.34 -20.68 -0.75
CA LEU A 438 4.99 -21.32 -1.89
C LEU A 438 5.29 -22.79 -1.56
N LYS A 439 4.99 -23.69 -2.49
CA LYS A 439 5.13 -25.14 -2.27
C LYS A 439 6.60 -25.57 -2.41
N PRO A 440 7.17 -26.36 -1.46
CA PRO A 440 8.47 -26.99 -1.64
C PRO A 440 8.52 -27.90 -2.87
N ILE A 441 9.63 -27.87 -3.62
CA ILE A 441 9.78 -28.68 -4.85
C ILE A 441 9.70 -30.18 -4.57
N ASP A 442 10.26 -30.66 -3.44
CA ASP A 442 10.24 -32.08 -3.08
C ASP A 442 8.81 -32.64 -2.84
N ARG A 443 7.81 -31.76 -2.78
CA ARG A 443 6.39 -32.09 -2.64
C ARG A 443 5.58 -31.85 -3.93
N LEU A 444 6.20 -31.43 -5.02
CA LEU A 444 5.54 -31.38 -6.33
C LEU A 444 5.51 -32.80 -6.89
N GLU A 445 4.31 -33.35 -7.07
CA GLU A 445 4.13 -34.70 -7.60
C GLU A 445 4.96 -34.91 -8.87
N ARG A 446 5.80 -35.96 -8.87
CA ARG A 446 6.41 -36.47 -10.09
C ARG A 446 5.27 -36.75 -11.08
N PRO A 447 5.34 -36.28 -12.34
CA PRO A 447 4.41 -36.75 -13.35
C PRO A 447 4.48 -38.29 -13.40
N PRO A 448 3.34 -38.99 -13.59
CA PRO A 448 3.35 -40.44 -13.68
C PRO A 448 4.31 -40.88 -14.79
N ASP A 449 5.20 -41.81 -14.44
CA ASP A 449 6.16 -42.40 -15.37
C ASP A 449 5.39 -43.04 -16.55
N PRO A 450 5.59 -42.59 -17.80
CA PRO A 450 4.91 -43.16 -18.95
C PRO A 450 5.28 -44.64 -19.19
N ASN A 451 6.28 -45.18 -18.49
CA ASN A 451 6.69 -46.58 -18.59
C ASN A 451 6.08 -47.53 -17.55
N TYR A 452 5.21 -47.07 -16.65
CA TYR A 452 4.52 -47.99 -15.74
C TYR A 452 3.21 -48.52 -16.36
N SER A 453 3.33 -49.41 -17.36
CA SER A 453 2.19 -50.20 -17.81
C SER A 453 1.87 -51.26 -16.75
N SER A 454 0.74 -51.11 -16.06
CA SER A 454 0.19 -52.17 -15.21
C SER A 454 -0.25 -53.34 -16.09
N SER A 455 0.61 -54.36 -16.20
CA SER A 455 0.26 -55.67 -16.74
C SER A 455 -0.47 -56.49 -15.68
N SER A 456 -1.79 -56.41 -15.65
CA SER A 456 -2.62 -57.46 -15.06
C SER A 456 -3.92 -57.60 -15.84
N LYS A 457 -3.84 -58.26 -16.99
CA LYS A 457 -4.98 -59.01 -17.53
C LYS A 457 -5.05 -60.32 -16.76
N SER A 458 -5.99 -60.43 -15.82
CA SER A 458 -6.45 -61.72 -15.32
C SER A 458 -7.53 -62.24 -16.26
N SER A 459 -7.18 -63.27 -17.01
CA SER A 459 -8.09 -64.16 -17.72
C SER A 459 -8.59 -65.27 -16.79
N ASN A 460 -9.89 -65.24 -16.50
CA ASN A 460 -10.86 -66.33 -16.28
C ASN A 460 -11.92 -65.93 -15.27
#